data_AF-A0A9X2WGS0-F1
#
_entry.id   AF-A0A9X2WGS0-F1
#
_cell.length_a   1.000
_cell.length_b   1.000
_cell.length_c   1.000
_cell.angle_alpha   90.00
_cell.angle_beta   90.00
_cell.angle_gamma   90.00
#
_symmetry.space_group_name_H-M   'P 1'
#
loop_
_entity.id
_entity.type
_entity.pdbx_description
1 polymer ?
#
loop_
_entity_poly.entity_id
_entity_poly.type
_entity_poly.pdbx_seq_one_letter_code
_entity_poly.pdbx_strand_id
1 'polypeptide(L)'
;MATPRTSEVRPRLLAVAALLLLPALLALHFGLVSVLLALGSSAAVSTGNNVWLSAADAISRNNPEVHVAIARYERQRAIITADGFRDIHLQESLARWQKAQQLRPLWPYYQLGAFDAEILLDAPAEVIQQRMNTLMTLAPNERGMDRSLLELALFGWQKLTPEQQVWSLERLDSTRYETRKAVLQTAARIGVKPVLCSRMSWKKVRTFCR
;
A
#
# COMPACT_ATOMS: atom_id res chain seq x y z
N MET A 1 -14.09 45.84 49.35
CA MET A 1 -14.00 44.46 48.82
C MET A 1 -14.93 44.36 47.62
N ALA A 2 -14.38 44.37 46.40
CA ALA A 2 -15.17 44.23 45.18
C ALA A 2 -15.41 42.73 44.93
N THR A 3 -16.66 42.29 45.04
CA THR A 3 -17.07 40.96 44.59
C THR A 3 -17.00 40.91 43.06
N PRO A 4 -16.30 39.92 42.45
CA PRO A 4 -16.27 39.79 41.01
C PRO A 4 -17.69 39.49 40.51
N ARG A 5 -18.13 40.29 39.54
CA ARG A 5 -19.45 40.24 38.91
C ARG A 5 -19.60 38.86 38.23
N THR A 6 -20.44 38.00 38.81
CA THR A 6 -20.71 36.61 38.38
C THR A 6 -21.16 36.48 36.91
N SER A 7 -21.54 37.58 36.26
CA SER A 7 -21.97 37.64 34.86
C SER A 7 -20.85 37.41 33.84
N GLU A 8 -19.60 37.76 34.13
CA GLU A 8 -18.47 37.59 33.18
C GLU A 8 -17.78 36.22 33.28
N VAL A 9 -17.93 35.53 34.41
CA VAL A 9 -17.24 34.27 34.71
C VAL A 9 -17.84 33.10 33.91
N ARG A 10 -19.17 33.09 33.74
CA ARG A 10 -19.92 32.07 33.00
C ARG A 10 -19.57 31.98 31.51
N PRO A 11 -19.53 33.08 30.73
CA PRO A 11 -19.14 33.03 29.31
C PRO A 11 -17.67 32.66 29.11
N ARG A 12 -16.76 33.06 30.01
CA ARG A 12 -15.34 32.66 29.96
C ARG A 12 -15.14 31.17 30.25
N LEU A 13 -15.85 30.62 31.24
CA LEU A 13 -15.85 29.17 31.53
C LEU A 13 -16.43 28.34 30.37
N LEU A 14 -17.51 28.80 29.75
CA LEU A 14 -18.09 28.14 28.57
C LEU A 14 -17.15 28.20 27.36
N ALA A 15 -16.46 29.32 27.15
CA ALA A 15 -15.47 29.45 26.07
C ALA A 15 -14.26 28.53 26.30
N VAL A 16 -13.76 28.44 27.53
CA VAL A 16 -12.65 27.52 27.90
C VAL A 16 -13.10 26.06 27.79
N ALA A 17 -14.32 25.73 28.24
CA ALA A 17 -14.87 24.39 28.09
C ALA A 17 -15.02 24.01 26.61
N ALA A 18 -15.56 24.90 25.76
CA ALA A 18 -15.66 24.67 24.33
C ALA A 18 -14.29 24.52 23.65
N LEU A 19 -13.30 25.31 24.07
CA LEU A 19 -11.92 25.25 23.60
C LEU A 19 -11.26 23.89 23.91
N LEU A 20 -11.62 23.24 25.02
CA LEU A 20 -11.07 21.94 25.41
C LEU A 20 -11.90 20.75 24.90
N LEU A 21 -13.22 20.91 24.77
CA LEU A 21 -14.12 19.86 24.32
C LEU A 21 -13.88 19.48 22.86
N LEU A 22 -13.67 20.45 21.96
CA LEU A 22 -13.46 20.15 20.54
C LEU A 22 -12.18 19.31 20.29
N PRO A 23 -10.99 19.67 20.83
CA PRO A 23 -9.81 18.82 20.74
C PRO A 23 -9.99 17.45 21.40
N ALA A 24 -10.70 17.37 22.54
CA ALA A 24 -10.97 16.10 23.20
C ALA A 24 -11.85 15.17 22.34
N LEU A 25 -12.88 15.72 21.69
CA LEU A 25 -13.73 14.97 20.76
C LEU A 25 -12.95 14.52 19.51
N LEU A 26 -12.08 15.36 18.97
CA LEU A 26 -11.21 15.00 17.85
C LEU A 26 -10.21 13.90 18.25
N ALA A 27 -9.57 14.03 19.41
CA ALA A 27 -8.66 13.02 19.93
C ALA A 27 -9.37 11.67 20.16
N LEU A 28 -10.58 11.70 20.73
CA LEU A 28 -11.41 10.50 20.89
C LEU A 28 -11.76 9.90 19.52
N HIS A 29 -12.12 10.73 18.54
CA HIS A 29 -12.44 10.29 17.19
C HIS A 29 -11.23 9.61 16.51
N PHE A 30 -10.07 10.26 16.48
CA PHE A 30 -8.86 9.68 15.88
C PHE A 30 -8.37 8.45 16.64
N GLY A 31 -8.49 8.45 17.97
CA GLY A 31 -8.19 7.30 18.82
C GLY A 31 -9.09 6.11 18.48
N LEU A 32 -10.40 6.34 18.35
CA LEU A 32 -11.35 5.30 17.95
C LEU A 32 -11.05 4.75 16.56
N VAL A 33 -10.81 5.60 15.56
CA VAL A 33 -10.41 5.17 14.21
C VAL A 33 -9.13 4.33 14.27
N SER A 34 -8.15 4.75 15.06
CA SER A 34 -6.87 4.03 15.21
C SER A 34 -7.06 2.65 15.84
N VAL A 35 -7.91 2.53 16.86
CA VAL A 35 -8.25 1.24 17.48
C VAL A 35 -8.95 0.32 16.48
N LEU A 36 -9.97 0.81 15.78
CA LEU A 36 -10.69 0.04 14.76
C LEU A 36 -9.76 -0.42 13.64
N LEU A 37 -8.85 0.44 13.20
CA LEU A 37 -7.85 0.11 12.19
C LEU A 37 -6.90 -0.98 12.68
N ALA A 38 -6.41 -0.88 13.92
CA ALA A 38 -5.50 -1.86 14.51
C ALA A 38 -6.17 -3.24 14.67
N LEU A 39 -7.41 -3.27 15.19
CA LEU A 39 -8.20 -4.50 15.30
C LEU A 39 -8.50 -5.10 13.92
N GLY A 40 -8.91 -4.26 12.97
CA GLY A 40 -9.21 -4.70 11.61
C GLY A 40 -8.00 -5.25 10.86
N SER A 41 -6.85 -4.62 11.02
CA SER A 41 -5.60 -5.03 10.36
C SER A 41 -4.96 -6.27 10.98
N SER A 42 -5.27 -6.59 12.24
CA SER A 42 -4.78 -7.78 12.93
C SER A 42 -5.74 -8.97 12.84
N ALA A 43 -6.99 -8.74 12.45
CA ALA A 43 -7.97 -9.80 12.26
C ALA A 43 -7.55 -10.76 11.14
N ALA A 44 -7.76 -12.06 11.36
CA ALA A 44 -7.56 -13.07 10.33
C ALA A 44 -8.49 -12.81 9.14
N VAL A 45 -7.94 -12.96 7.93
CA VAL A 45 -8.73 -12.83 6.70
C VAL A 45 -9.64 -14.03 6.54
N SER A 46 -10.91 -13.76 6.24
CA SER A 46 -11.93 -14.77 6.01
C SER A 46 -12.70 -14.45 4.72
N THR A 47 -13.61 -15.34 4.35
CA THR A 47 -14.53 -15.10 3.23
C THR A 47 -15.64 -14.10 3.58
N GLY A 48 -15.71 -13.61 4.83
CA GLY A 48 -16.68 -12.63 5.30
C GLY A 48 -16.13 -11.19 5.32
N ASN A 49 -16.95 -10.25 5.79
CA ASN A 49 -16.55 -8.85 5.91
C ASN A 49 -15.73 -8.59 7.18
N ASN A 50 -14.79 -7.66 7.10
CA ASN A 50 -14.07 -7.15 8.26
C ASN A 50 -14.87 -6.03 8.93
N VAL A 51 -15.60 -6.37 10.00
CA VAL A 51 -16.48 -5.42 10.71
C VAL A 51 -15.72 -4.20 11.27
N TRP A 52 -14.47 -4.40 11.71
CA TRP A 52 -13.65 -3.32 12.27
C TRP A 52 -13.21 -2.33 11.20
N LEU A 53 -12.74 -2.83 10.06
CA LEU A 53 -12.39 -1.96 8.93
C LEU A 53 -13.62 -1.26 8.34
N SER A 54 -14.77 -1.95 8.30
CA SER A 54 -16.03 -1.37 7.83
C SER A 54 -16.47 -0.21 8.74
N ALA A 55 -16.36 -0.38 10.06
CA ALA A 55 -16.64 0.68 11.02
C ALA A 55 -15.64 1.84 10.89
N ALA A 56 -14.34 1.55 10.71
CA ALA A 56 -13.32 2.56 10.50
C ALA A 56 -13.58 3.39 9.23
N ASP A 57 -13.99 2.75 8.12
CA ASP A 57 -14.32 3.41 6.85
C ASP A 57 -15.52 4.36 7.02
N ALA A 58 -16.57 3.88 7.71
CA ALA A 58 -17.78 4.66 7.93
C ALA A 58 -17.55 5.94 8.74
N ILE A 59 -16.66 5.90 9.74
CA ILE A 59 -16.46 7.06 10.63
C ILE A 59 -15.33 7.97 10.20
N SER A 60 -14.28 7.46 9.52
CA SER A 60 -13.04 8.22 9.28
C SER A 60 -13.10 9.23 8.12
N ARG A 61 -14.15 9.17 7.28
CA ARG A 61 -14.41 10.10 6.14
C ARG A 61 -13.16 10.49 5.36
N ASN A 62 -12.61 9.53 4.61
CA ASN A 62 -11.42 9.66 3.74
C ASN A 62 -10.07 9.59 4.48
N ASN A 63 -9.86 8.54 5.25
CA ASN A 63 -8.54 8.23 5.80
C ASN A 63 -7.77 7.28 4.86
N PRO A 64 -6.59 7.68 4.35
CA PRO A 64 -5.81 6.83 3.44
C PRO A 64 -5.39 5.51 4.09
N GLU A 65 -5.06 5.48 5.38
CA GLU A 65 -4.63 4.25 6.06
C GLU A 65 -5.77 3.24 6.21
N VAL A 66 -7.01 3.72 6.37
CA VAL A 66 -8.19 2.85 6.35
C VAL A 66 -8.38 2.22 4.98
N HIS A 67 -8.26 3.01 3.91
CA HIS A 67 -8.31 2.48 2.55
C HIS A 67 -7.19 1.47 2.27
N VAL A 68 -5.96 1.73 2.73
CA VAL A 68 -4.84 0.79 2.63
C VAL A 68 -5.13 -0.53 3.35
N ALA A 69 -5.68 -0.48 4.57
CA ALA A 69 -5.99 -1.68 5.32
C ALA A 69 -7.09 -2.51 4.64
N ILE A 70 -8.15 -1.87 4.13
CA ILE A 70 -9.19 -2.55 3.35
C ILE A 70 -8.59 -3.14 2.08
N ALA A 71 -7.76 -2.39 1.36
CA ALA A 71 -7.13 -2.87 0.14
C ALA A 71 -6.30 -4.14 0.37
N ARG A 72 -5.52 -4.18 1.46
CA ARG A 72 -4.74 -5.35 1.85
C ARG A 72 -5.63 -6.53 2.25
N TYR A 73 -6.69 -6.28 3.01
CA TYR A 73 -7.65 -7.30 3.41
C TYR A 73 -8.29 -7.96 2.19
N GLU A 74 -8.80 -7.15 1.26
CA GLU A 74 -9.45 -7.65 0.04
C GLU A 74 -8.48 -8.37 -0.89
N ARG A 75 -7.24 -7.89 -1.02
CA ARG A 75 -6.18 -8.61 -1.75
C ARG A 75 -5.92 -9.99 -1.15
N GLN A 76 -5.85 -10.11 0.17
CA GLN A 76 -5.66 -11.40 0.85
C GLN A 76 -6.90 -12.28 0.71
N ARG A 77 -8.10 -11.70 0.79
CA ARG A 77 -9.38 -12.40 0.62
C ARG A 77 -9.51 -13.00 -0.78
N ALA A 78 -9.00 -12.31 -1.80
CA ALA A 78 -8.94 -12.83 -3.17
C ALA A 78 -8.16 -14.15 -3.30
N ILE A 79 -7.20 -14.44 -2.41
CA ILE A 79 -6.43 -15.70 -2.45
C ILE A 79 -7.25 -16.87 -1.90
N ILE A 80 -8.06 -16.62 -0.87
CA ILE A 80 -8.77 -17.68 -0.13
C ILE A 80 -10.20 -17.89 -0.61
N THR A 81 -10.70 -17.00 -1.48
CA THR A 81 -12.05 -17.08 -2.03
C THR A 81 -12.03 -17.90 -3.32
N ALA A 82 -13.14 -18.56 -3.64
CA ALA A 82 -13.28 -19.30 -4.90
C ALA A 82 -13.04 -18.39 -6.13
N ASP A 83 -12.49 -18.98 -7.19
CA ASP A 83 -12.00 -18.26 -8.38
C ASP A 83 -13.02 -17.29 -9.00
N GLY A 84 -14.32 -17.61 -8.95
CA GLY A 84 -15.40 -16.76 -9.47
C GLY A 84 -15.57 -15.41 -8.75
N PHE A 85 -14.99 -15.23 -7.56
CA PHE A 85 -15.07 -13.99 -6.78
C PHE A 85 -13.70 -13.33 -6.56
N ARG A 86 -12.61 -13.99 -7.00
CA ARG A 86 -11.24 -13.48 -6.86
C ARG A 86 -11.11 -12.06 -7.40
N ASP A 87 -11.56 -11.85 -8.63
CA ASP A 87 -11.38 -10.57 -9.33
C ASP A 87 -12.23 -9.46 -8.72
N ILE A 88 -13.39 -9.78 -8.13
CA ILE A 88 -14.23 -8.81 -7.40
C ILE A 88 -13.44 -8.25 -6.20
N HIS A 89 -12.78 -9.12 -5.44
CA HIS A 89 -11.95 -8.71 -4.30
C HIS A 89 -10.70 -7.94 -4.73
N LEU A 90 -10.06 -8.32 -5.85
CA LEU A 90 -8.92 -7.57 -6.39
C LEU A 90 -9.33 -6.21 -6.95
N GLN A 91 -10.50 -6.09 -7.57
CA GLN A 91 -11.04 -4.81 -8.04
C GLN A 91 -11.35 -3.88 -6.87
N GLU A 92 -11.95 -4.37 -5.78
CA GLU A 92 -12.15 -3.58 -4.57
C GLU A 92 -10.79 -3.18 -3.96
N SER A 93 -9.82 -4.09 -3.92
CA SER A 93 -8.46 -3.78 -3.48
C SER A 93 -7.85 -2.63 -4.28
N LEU A 94 -7.91 -2.71 -5.62
CA LEU A 94 -7.39 -1.67 -6.51
C LEU A 94 -8.12 -0.34 -6.30
N ALA A 95 -9.46 -0.35 -6.22
CA ALA A 95 -10.26 0.86 -6.00
C ALA A 95 -9.88 1.55 -4.67
N ARG A 96 -9.60 0.77 -3.62
CA ARG A 96 -9.17 1.30 -2.33
C ARG A 96 -7.74 1.85 -2.37
N TRP A 97 -6.82 1.20 -3.08
CA TRP A 97 -5.50 1.78 -3.34
C TRP A 97 -5.60 3.11 -4.10
N GLN A 98 -6.46 3.20 -5.10
CA GLN A 98 -6.68 4.44 -5.87
C GLN A 98 -7.26 5.55 -5.00
N LYS A 99 -8.20 5.26 -4.09
CA LYS A 99 -8.67 6.26 -3.10
C LYS A 99 -7.53 6.74 -2.20
N ALA A 100 -6.66 5.85 -1.73
CA ALA A 100 -5.49 6.25 -0.94
C ALA A 100 -4.52 7.13 -1.75
N GLN A 101 -4.32 6.83 -3.04
CA GLN A 101 -3.52 7.65 -3.96
C GLN A 101 -4.13 9.03 -4.19
N GLN A 102 -5.45 9.16 -4.32
CA GLN A 102 -6.10 10.47 -4.45
C GLN A 102 -5.83 11.37 -3.23
N LEU A 103 -5.77 10.77 -2.03
CA LEU A 103 -5.50 11.49 -0.78
C LEU A 103 -4.01 11.79 -0.57
N ARG A 104 -3.12 10.92 -1.06
CA ARG A 104 -1.65 11.11 -0.99
C ARG A 104 -0.98 10.68 -2.29
N PRO A 105 -1.05 11.49 -3.35
CA PRO A 105 -0.62 11.07 -4.70
C PRO A 105 0.88 10.82 -4.80
N LEU A 106 1.67 11.50 -3.98
CA LEU A 106 3.12 11.40 -3.95
C LEU A 106 3.64 10.24 -3.08
N TRP A 107 2.77 9.43 -2.46
CA TRP A 107 3.19 8.35 -1.58
C TRP A 107 3.43 7.05 -2.39
N PRO A 108 4.68 6.63 -2.61
CA PRO A 108 4.98 5.55 -3.56
C PRO A 108 4.49 4.17 -3.10
N TYR A 109 4.31 3.96 -1.80
CA TYR A 109 3.80 2.69 -1.27
C TYR A 109 2.36 2.41 -1.69
N TYR A 110 1.54 3.44 -1.92
CA TYR A 110 0.17 3.25 -2.39
C TYR A 110 0.14 2.96 -3.90
N GLN A 111 1.10 3.50 -4.64
CA GLN A 111 1.33 3.16 -6.05
C GLN A 111 1.74 1.69 -6.18
N LEU A 112 2.64 1.24 -5.30
CA LEU A 112 3.08 -0.16 -5.27
C LEU A 112 1.96 -1.13 -4.91
N GLY A 113 1.09 -0.76 -3.97
CA GLY A 113 -0.08 -1.57 -3.62
C GLY A 113 -1.05 -1.73 -4.80
N ALA A 114 -1.33 -0.64 -5.54
CA ALA A 114 -2.12 -0.72 -6.76
C ALA A 114 -1.42 -1.58 -7.84
N PHE A 115 -0.10 -1.47 -7.97
CA PHE A 115 0.67 -2.26 -8.92
C PHE A 115 0.55 -3.77 -8.67
N ASP A 116 0.57 -4.21 -7.41
CA ASP A 116 0.29 -5.62 -7.04
C ASP A 116 -1.10 -6.03 -7.51
N ALA A 117 -2.13 -5.24 -7.20
CA ALA A 117 -3.50 -5.55 -7.61
C ALA A 117 -3.67 -5.59 -9.14
N GLU A 118 -3.06 -4.64 -9.87
CA GLU A 118 -3.09 -4.58 -11.33
C GLU A 118 -2.39 -5.79 -11.98
N ILE A 119 -1.25 -6.22 -11.44
CA ILE A 119 -0.57 -7.44 -11.90
C ILE A 119 -1.44 -8.67 -11.65
N LEU A 120 -2.07 -8.78 -10.47
CA LEU A 120 -2.93 -9.91 -10.13
C LEU A 120 -4.22 -9.93 -10.96
N LEU A 121 -4.73 -8.78 -11.38
CA LEU A 121 -5.86 -8.64 -12.32
C LEU A 121 -5.46 -8.86 -13.78
N ASP A 122 -4.20 -9.17 -14.05
CA ASP A 122 -3.64 -9.28 -15.39
C ASP A 122 -3.90 -8.04 -16.26
N ALA A 123 -3.81 -6.84 -15.66
CA ALA A 123 -4.12 -5.58 -16.34
C ALA A 123 -3.32 -5.39 -17.65
N PRO A 124 -3.87 -4.67 -18.65
CA PRO A 124 -3.20 -4.43 -19.93
C PRO A 124 -1.80 -3.82 -19.77
N ALA A 125 -0.94 -4.05 -20.76
CA ALA A 125 0.46 -3.60 -20.70
C ALA A 125 0.57 -2.09 -20.47
N GLU A 126 -0.30 -1.30 -21.09
CA GLU A 126 -0.34 0.16 -20.97
C GLU A 126 -0.55 0.61 -19.51
N VAL A 127 -1.41 -0.09 -18.77
CA VAL A 127 -1.69 0.19 -17.36
C VAL A 127 -0.47 -0.14 -16.50
N ILE A 128 0.12 -1.32 -16.70
CA ILE A 128 1.33 -1.76 -15.99
C ILE A 128 2.50 -0.80 -16.25
N GLN A 129 2.69 -0.39 -17.51
CA GLN A 129 3.75 0.53 -17.90
C GLN A 129 3.53 1.93 -17.29
N GLN A 130 2.31 2.46 -17.31
CA GLN A 130 2.01 3.74 -16.70
C GLN A 130 2.28 3.73 -15.18
N ARG A 131 1.87 2.65 -14.50
CA ARG A 131 2.13 2.48 -13.06
C ARG A 131 3.62 2.39 -12.77
N MET A 132 4.35 1.61 -13.57
CA MET A 132 5.81 1.48 -13.44
C MET A 132 6.53 2.81 -13.65
N ASN A 133 6.15 3.60 -14.65
CA ASN A 133 6.69 4.95 -14.86
C ASN A 133 6.45 5.87 -13.65
N THR A 134 5.26 5.78 -13.05
CA THR A 134 4.92 6.53 -11.83
C THR A 134 5.83 6.12 -10.67
N LEU A 135 6.06 4.82 -10.47
CA LEU A 135 6.93 4.29 -9.42
C LEU A 135 8.41 4.67 -9.63
N MET A 136 8.90 4.61 -10.87
CA MET A 136 10.25 5.05 -11.22
C MET A 136 10.45 6.54 -10.90
N THR A 137 9.41 7.36 -11.09
CA THR A 137 9.46 8.80 -10.85
C THR A 137 9.37 9.15 -9.36
N LEU A 138 8.44 8.53 -8.63
CA LEU A 138 8.19 8.85 -7.21
C LEU A 138 9.21 8.21 -6.27
N ALA A 139 9.78 7.08 -6.64
CA ALA A 139 10.65 6.27 -5.78
C ALA A 139 11.96 5.84 -6.45
N PRO A 140 12.70 6.75 -7.12
CA PRO A 140 13.92 6.40 -7.83
C PRO A 140 14.99 5.81 -6.92
N ASN A 141 14.96 6.09 -5.61
CA ASN A 141 15.94 5.61 -4.63
C ASN A 141 15.33 5.04 -3.33
N GLU A 142 14.01 4.81 -3.29
CA GLU A 142 13.33 4.29 -2.09
C GLU A 142 13.67 2.81 -1.87
N ARG A 143 14.65 2.53 -1.01
CA ARG A 143 15.16 1.17 -0.77
C ARG A 143 14.17 0.29 0.00
N GLY A 144 13.27 0.89 0.78
CA GLY A 144 12.27 0.17 1.58
C GLY A 144 11.28 -0.61 0.71
N MET A 145 11.17 -0.29 -0.58
CA MET A 145 10.23 -0.94 -1.49
C MET A 145 10.89 -1.90 -2.49
N ASP A 146 12.23 -1.92 -2.57
CA ASP A 146 12.97 -2.60 -3.65
C ASP A 146 12.54 -4.04 -3.84
N ARG A 147 12.39 -4.80 -2.73
CA ARG A 147 12.01 -6.20 -2.82
C ARG A 147 10.69 -6.38 -3.54
N SER A 148 9.62 -5.78 -3.01
CA SER A 148 8.28 -5.95 -3.54
C SER A 148 8.15 -5.35 -4.94
N LEU A 149 8.77 -4.18 -5.18
CA LEU A 149 8.76 -3.55 -6.51
C LEU A 149 9.43 -4.44 -7.56
N LEU A 150 10.61 -4.99 -7.26
CA LEU A 150 11.34 -5.82 -8.19
C LEU A 150 10.68 -7.19 -8.38
N GLU A 151 10.15 -7.80 -7.32
CA GLU A 151 9.35 -9.03 -7.44
C GLU A 151 8.16 -8.80 -8.37
N LEU A 152 7.40 -7.71 -8.19
CA LEU A 152 6.27 -7.35 -9.05
C LEU A 152 6.69 -7.04 -10.49
N ALA A 153 7.79 -6.32 -10.70
CA ALA A 153 8.35 -6.08 -12.03
C ALA A 153 8.69 -7.40 -12.76
N LEU A 154 9.12 -8.42 -12.04
CA LEU A 154 9.37 -9.75 -12.61
C LEU A 154 8.06 -10.49 -12.96
N PHE A 155 7.02 -10.39 -12.13
CA PHE A 155 5.70 -10.93 -12.47
C PHE A 155 5.12 -10.27 -13.72
N GLY A 156 5.26 -8.95 -13.85
CA GLY A 156 4.81 -8.18 -15.02
C GLY A 156 5.81 -8.12 -16.18
N TRP A 157 6.88 -8.92 -16.18
CA TRP A 157 8.07 -8.67 -17.02
C TRP A 157 7.77 -8.46 -18.51
N GLN A 158 6.87 -9.27 -19.08
CA GLN A 158 6.52 -9.22 -20.50
C GLN A 158 5.70 -7.98 -20.88
N LYS A 159 5.09 -7.31 -19.89
CA LYS A 159 4.30 -6.10 -20.06
C LYS A 159 5.13 -4.82 -19.91
N LEU A 160 6.36 -4.92 -19.39
CA LEU A 160 7.25 -3.77 -19.21
C LEU A 160 7.90 -3.33 -20.53
N THR A 161 8.14 -2.03 -20.68
CA THR A 161 8.96 -1.52 -21.81
C THR A 161 10.42 -1.92 -21.65
N PRO A 162 11.23 -1.90 -22.73
CA PRO A 162 12.68 -2.13 -22.63
C PRO A 162 13.37 -1.23 -21.60
N GLU A 163 13.00 0.04 -21.51
CA GLU A 163 13.56 1.01 -20.55
C GLU A 163 13.22 0.62 -19.10
N GLN A 164 11.98 0.21 -18.85
CA GLN A 164 11.53 -0.25 -17.52
C GLN A 164 12.21 -1.55 -17.11
N GLN A 165 12.45 -2.46 -18.07
CA GLN A 165 13.20 -3.68 -17.85
C GLN A 165 14.66 -3.37 -17.47
N VAL A 166 15.33 -2.50 -18.23
CA VAL A 166 16.70 -2.06 -17.92
C VAL A 166 16.77 -1.42 -16.54
N TRP A 167 15.87 -0.47 -16.25
CA TRP A 167 15.79 0.19 -14.95
C TRP A 167 15.61 -0.81 -13.80
N SER A 168 14.75 -1.81 -13.97
CA SER A 168 14.51 -2.84 -12.95
C SER A 168 15.75 -3.69 -12.71
N LEU A 169 16.50 -4.04 -13.75
CA LEU A 169 17.74 -4.82 -13.65
C LEU A 169 18.86 -4.02 -12.98
N GLU A 170 19.04 -2.76 -13.37
CA GLU A 170 20.02 -1.85 -12.76
C GLU A 170 19.71 -1.63 -11.28
N ARG A 171 18.43 -1.41 -10.96
CA ARG A 171 17.97 -1.29 -9.58
C ARG A 171 18.27 -2.57 -8.80
N LEU A 172 17.87 -3.74 -9.32
CA LEU A 172 18.18 -5.04 -8.72
C LEU A 172 19.69 -5.21 -8.50
N ASP A 173 20.52 -4.75 -9.44
CA ASP A 173 21.97 -4.82 -9.30
C ASP A 173 22.53 -3.92 -8.19
N SER A 174 21.86 -2.81 -7.89
CA SER A 174 22.22 -1.89 -6.82
C SER A 174 21.71 -2.30 -5.42
N THR A 175 20.75 -3.24 -5.34
CA THR A 175 20.14 -3.64 -4.06
C THR A 175 21.10 -4.36 -3.10
N ARG A 176 20.74 -4.40 -1.81
CA ARG A 176 21.43 -5.22 -0.81
C ARG A 176 21.35 -6.71 -1.16
N TYR A 177 22.35 -7.48 -0.71
CA TYR A 177 22.46 -8.92 -1.02
C TYR A 177 21.19 -9.71 -0.67
N GLU A 178 20.62 -9.51 0.52
CA GLU A 178 19.41 -10.24 0.95
C GLU A 178 18.20 -9.93 0.07
N THR A 179 17.97 -8.66 -0.27
CA THR A 179 16.92 -8.25 -1.21
C THR A 179 17.10 -8.92 -2.56
N ARG A 180 18.31 -8.84 -3.12
CA ARG A 180 18.65 -9.44 -4.42
C ARG A 180 18.43 -10.95 -4.41
N LYS A 181 18.90 -11.64 -3.38
CA LYS A 181 18.75 -13.09 -3.22
C LYS A 181 17.27 -13.48 -3.21
N ALA A 182 16.43 -12.75 -2.46
CA ALA A 182 14.99 -12.99 -2.43
C ALA A 182 14.34 -12.80 -3.81
N VAL A 183 14.67 -11.71 -4.52
CA VAL A 183 14.13 -11.43 -5.86
C VAL A 183 14.57 -12.52 -6.86
N LEU A 184 15.83 -12.96 -6.83
CA LEU A 184 16.32 -14.04 -7.68
C LEU A 184 15.61 -15.37 -7.39
N GLN A 185 15.35 -15.69 -6.12
CA GLN A 185 14.56 -16.88 -5.76
C GLN A 185 13.13 -16.81 -6.31
N THR A 186 12.49 -15.65 -6.23
CA THR A 186 11.19 -15.41 -6.86
C THR A 186 11.26 -15.60 -8.37
N ALA A 187 12.30 -15.06 -9.02
CA ALA A 187 12.52 -15.22 -10.47
C ALA A 187 12.60 -16.69 -10.92
N ALA A 188 13.26 -17.55 -10.13
CA ALA A 188 13.31 -18.98 -10.40
C ALA A 188 11.94 -19.64 -10.26
N ARG A 189 11.18 -19.27 -9.22
CA ARG A 189 9.85 -19.83 -8.97
C ARG A 189 8.87 -19.52 -10.10
N ILE A 190 8.96 -18.32 -10.67
CA ILE A 190 8.03 -17.86 -11.71
C ILE A 190 8.57 -18.08 -13.14
N GLY A 191 9.70 -18.78 -13.30
CA GLY A 191 10.22 -19.17 -14.61
C GLY A 191 10.99 -18.08 -15.38
N VAL A 192 11.28 -16.93 -14.79
CA VAL A 192 12.03 -15.83 -15.45
C VAL A 192 13.55 -15.86 -15.18
N LYS A 193 14.06 -16.95 -14.59
CA LYS A 193 15.51 -17.16 -14.40
C LYS A 193 16.34 -16.93 -15.68
N PRO A 194 15.98 -17.46 -16.87
CA PRO A 194 16.79 -17.27 -18.08
C PRO A 194 16.97 -15.79 -18.48
N VAL A 195 15.94 -14.97 -18.26
CA VAL A 195 15.99 -13.52 -18.53
C VAL A 195 17.03 -12.86 -17.65
N LEU A 196 17.03 -13.15 -16.34
CA LEU A 196 18.00 -12.56 -15.42
C LEU A 196 19.42 -13.05 -15.69
N CYS A 197 19.59 -14.33 -16.00
CA CYS A 197 20.91 -14.90 -16.28
C CYS A 197 21.55 -14.37 -17.57
N SER A 198 20.75 -13.93 -18.54
CA SER A 198 21.26 -13.36 -19.80
C SER A 198 21.51 -11.86 -19.75
N ARG A 199 20.81 -11.12 -18.87
CA ARG A 199 20.83 -9.64 -18.88
C ARG A 199 21.53 -9.01 -17.66
N MET A 200 21.71 -9.74 -16.57
CA MET A 200 22.37 -9.20 -15.37
C MET A 200 23.89 -9.40 -15.38
N SER A 201 24.60 -8.57 -14.60
CA SER A 201 26.04 -8.73 -14.37
C SER A 201 26.38 -10.11 -13.78
N TRP A 202 27.23 -10.86 -14.49
CA TRP A 202 27.64 -12.21 -14.09
C TRP A 202 28.17 -12.29 -12.67
N LYS A 203 28.92 -11.27 -12.21
CA LYS A 203 29.46 -11.20 -10.84
C LYS A 203 28.38 -11.38 -9.77
N LYS A 204 27.16 -10.94 -10.06
CA LYS A 204 26.05 -10.81 -9.11
C LYS A 204 25.04 -11.95 -9.24
N VAL A 205 24.99 -12.61 -10.39
CA VAL A 205 24.10 -13.74 -10.65
C VAL A 205 24.79 -15.10 -10.78
N ARG A 206 26.13 -15.17 -10.77
CA ARG A 206 26.89 -16.44 -10.96
C ARG A 206 26.44 -17.60 -10.08
N THR A 207 26.10 -17.35 -8.81
CA THR A 207 25.69 -18.40 -7.87
C THR A 207 24.25 -18.85 -8.12
N PHE A 208 23.44 -17.97 -8.72
CA PHE A 208 22.05 -18.24 -9.05
C PHE A 208 21.89 -18.89 -10.44
N CYS A 209 22.77 -18.53 -11.39
CA CYS A 209 22.70 -18.92 -12.80
C CYS A 209 23.60 -20.10 -13.19
N ARG A 210 24.47 -20.56 -12.28
CA ARG A 210 25.02 -21.91 -12.37
C ARG A 210 23.93 -22.95 -12.13
#